data_AF-A0A1Z2R1T0-F1
#
_entry.id   AF-A0A1Z2R1T0-F1
#
_cell.length_a   1.000
_cell.length_b   1.000
_cell.length_c   1.000
_cell.angle_alpha   90.00
_cell.angle_beta   90.00
_cell.angle_gamma   90.00
#
_symmetry.space_group_name_H-M   'P 1'
#
loop_
_entity.id
_entity.type
_entity.pdbx_description
1 polymer ?
#
loop_
_entity_poly.entity_id
_entity_poly.type
_entity_poly.pdbx_seq_one_letter_code
_entity_poly.pdbx_strand_id
1 'polypeptide(L)'
;MNFTDYPLDSEVFRLFWKMKLHSLFARLALRYLLTWGRETNSLRHKIALTYLLHKGLETNSLFDRLALTYVLNGGLETNSVFSRLARAYLVNRDLEINSLFDTIARAFMHLLKRGLKTRNLFEKMALMYLLARCDEAVQKGLSVRGFEDVFDLARVEGGNLIDQNLQRISKTPMAWQTAKIAVDCRSIEAFHQENTDDLRYTAELGYWAGALERLRQLEKEENSESD
;
A
#
# COMPACT_ATOMS: atom_id res chain seq x y z
N MET A 1 19.37 -17.24 15.31
CA MET A 1 19.82 -16.27 16.34
C MET A 1 18.94 -16.44 17.57
N ASN A 2 19.54 -16.68 18.74
CA ASN A 2 18.83 -16.69 20.03
C ASN A 2 18.81 -15.26 20.58
N PHE A 3 17.64 -14.62 20.60
CA PHE A 3 17.43 -13.25 21.06
C PHE A 3 17.02 -13.13 22.54
N THR A 4 17.34 -14.13 23.37
CA THR A 4 16.78 -14.26 24.72
C THR A 4 17.38 -13.32 25.78
N ASP A 5 18.49 -12.64 25.48
CA ASP A 5 19.24 -11.86 26.49
C ASP A 5 19.10 -10.34 26.35
N TYR A 6 18.36 -9.84 25.36
CA TYR A 6 18.04 -8.41 25.25
C TYR A 6 16.62 -8.15 25.76
N PRO A 7 16.42 -7.21 26.70
CA PRO A 7 15.08 -6.72 26.96
C PRO A 7 14.55 -6.13 25.64
N LEU A 8 13.45 -6.66 25.13
CA LEU A 8 12.80 -6.20 23.90
C LEU A 8 11.39 -5.74 24.24
N ASP A 9 10.93 -4.70 23.57
CA ASP A 9 9.51 -4.35 23.56
C ASP A 9 8.74 -5.42 22.79
N SER A 10 8.09 -6.34 23.53
CA SER A 10 7.43 -7.50 22.94
C SER A 10 6.29 -7.15 21.98
N GLU A 11 5.71 -5.95 22.10
CA GLU A 11 4.66 -5.49 21.21
C GLU A 11 5.24 -4.97 19.89
N VAL A 12 6.28 -4.14 19.96
CA VAL A 12 6.98 -3.61 18.79
C VAL A 12 7.66 -4.72 18.02
N PHE A 13 8.32 -5.65 18.71
CA PHE A 13 8.94 -6.81 18.06
C PHE A 13 7.89 -7.62 17.29
N ARG A 14 6.73 -7.89 17.91
CA ARG A 14 5.65 -8.66 17.29
C ARG A 14 5.01 -7.93 16.11
N LEU A 15 4.90 -6.61 16.19
CA LEU A 15 4.36 -5.77 15.11
C LEU A 15 5.13 -6.02 13.81
N PHE A 16 6.45 -5.90 13.84
CA PHE A 16 7.29 -6.07 12.64
C PHE A 16 7.50 -7.54 12.28
N TRP A 17 7.76 -8.40 13.28
CA TRP A 17 8.08 -9.81 13.03
C TRP A 17 6.92 -10.60 12.42
N LYS A 18 5.68 -10.34 12.88
CA LYS A 18 4.48 -11.05 12.38
C LYS A 18 3.79 -10.32 11.24
N MET A 19 4.41 -9.27 10.70
CA MET A 19 3.77 -8.44 9.68
C MET A 19 3.59 -9.20 8.38
N LYS A 20 2.35 -9.28 7.89
CA LYS A 20 2.04 -9.84 6.57
C LYS A 20 2.02 -8.73 5.54
N LEU A 21 2.73 -8.93 4.43
CA LEU A 21 2.90 -7.95 3.36
C LEU A 21 1.73 -7.89 2.36
N HIS A 22 0.54 -8.38 2.74
CA HIS A 22 -0.64 -8.34 1.87
C HIS A 22 -1.03 -6.91 1.45
N SER A 23 -0.84 -5.93 2.34
CA SER A 23 -1.11 -4.53 2.03
C SER A 23 -0.15 -4.01 0.96
N LEU A 24 1.15 -4.32 1.09
CA LEU A 24 2.17 -4.00 0.11
C LEU A 24 1.81 -4.59 -1.27
N PHE A 25 1.55 -5.91 -1.34
CA PHE A 25 1.24 -6.55 -2.62
C PHE A 25 -0.06 -6.05 -3.25
N ALA A 26 -1.08 -5.71 -2.45
CA ALA A 26 -2.30 -5.10 -2.97
C ALA A 26 -2.04 -3.69 -3.53
N ARG A 27 -1.23 -2.88 -2.83
CA ARG A 27 -0.81 -1.55 -3.30
C ARG A 27 0.02 -1.64 -4.57
N LEU A 28 1.01 -2.54 -4.63
CA LEU A 28 1.84 -2.76 -5.82
C LEU A 28 0.98 -3.20 -7.01
N ALA A 29 0.17 -4.24 -6.86
CA ALA A 29 -0.70 -4.72 -7.92
C ALA A 29 -1.66 -3.62 -8.42
N LEU A 30 -2.22 -2.82 -7.51
CA LEU A 30 -3.07 -1.69 -7.88
C LEU A 30 -2.29 -0.57 -8.59
N ARG A 31 -1.07 -0.23 -8.17
CA ARG A 31 -0.23 0.75 -8.87
C ARG A 31 0.09 0.29 -10.28
N TYR A 32 0.52 -0.97 -10.44
CA TYR A 32 0.78 -1.53 -11.77
C TYR A 32 -0.49 -1.52 -12.63
N LEU A 33 -1.63 -1.91 -12.07
CA LEU A 33 -2.91 -1.88 -12.77
C LEU A 33 -3.25 -0.48 -13.30
N LEU A 34 -3.07 0.56 -12.50
CA LEU A 34 -3.38 1.95 -12.86
C LEU A 34 -2.36 2.53 -13.87
N THR A 35 -1.08 2.18 -13.75
CA THR A 35 -0.02 2.72 -14.61
C THR A 35 0.11 1.97 -15.93
N TRP A 36 0.04 0.64 -15.89
CA TRP A 36 0.37 -0.24 -17.03
C TRP A 36 -0.86 -0.96 -17.62
N GLY A 37 -2.02 -0.90 -16.95
CA GLY A 37 -3.26 -1.54 -17.43
C GLY A 37 -3.61 -1.15 -18.87
N ARG A 38 -3.93 -2.13 -19.71
CA ARG A 38 -4.27 -1.90 -21.13
C ARG A 38 -5.66 -1.26 -21.32
N GLU A 39 -6.57 -1.48 -20.37
CA GLU A 39 -7.99 -1.12 -20.49
C GLU A 39 -8.44 -0.12 -19.42
N THR A 40 -7.58 0.82 -19.00
CA THR A 40 -7.91 1.77 -17.92
C THR A 40 -9.18 2.59 -18.18
N ASN A 41 -9.55 2.78 -19.45
CA ASN A 41 -10.75 3.50 -19.86
C ASN A 41 -11.97 2.62 -20.17
N SER A 42 -11.88 1.30 -20.05
CA SER A 42 -13.02 0.43 -20.35
C SER A 42 -14.10 0.52 -19.27
N LEU A 43 -15.37 0.36 -19.67
CA LEU A 43 -16.51 0.36 -18.74
C LEU A 43 -16.33 -0.69 -17.64
N ARG A 44 -15.81 -1.87 -17.98
CA ARG A 44 -15.55 -2.96 -17.03
C ARG A 44 -14.53 -2.56 -15.98
N HIS A 45 -13.46 -1.87 -16.40
CA HIS A 45 -12.42 -1.38 -15.51
C HIS A 45 -12.96 -0.32 -14.55
N LYS A 46 -13.69 0.65 -15.10
CA LYS A 46 -14.37 1.70 -14.32
C LYS A 46 -15.33 1.13 -13.29
N ILE A 47 -16.13 0.12 -13.67
CA ILE A 47 -17.03 -0.60 -12.75
C ILE A 47 -16.23 -1.30 -11.65
N ALA A 48 -15.15 -2.02 -11.99
CA ALA A 48 -14.34 -2.74 -11.01
C ALA A 48 -13.65 -1.81 -10.00
N LEU A 49 -13.09 -0.69 -10.45
CA LEU A 49 -12.49 0.30 -9.55
C LEU A 49 -13.54 1.03 -8.70
N THR A 50 -14.68 1.37 -9.30
CA THR A 50 -15.81 1.99 -8.56
C THR A 50 -16.34 1.03 -7.50
N TYR A 51 -16.40 -0.27 -7.82
CA TYR A 51 -16.78 -1.30 -6.87
C TYR A 51 -15.82 -1.36 -5.67
N LEU A 52 -14.51 -1.34 -5.90
CA LEU A 52 -13.51 -1.28 -4.83
C LEU A 52 -13.66 0.00 -4.01
N LEU A 53 -13.82 1.15 -4.66
CA LEU A 53 -14.02 2.43 -3.98
C LEU A 53 -15.24 2.36 -3.04
N HIS A 54 -16.39 1.92 -3.53
CA HIS A 54 -17.61 1.83 -2.71
C HIS A 54 -17.50 0.80 -1.58
N LYS A 55 -16.72 -0.26 -1.76
CA LYS A 55 -16.43 -1.24 -0.70
C LYS A 55 -15.44 -0.72 0.34
N GLY A 56 -14.51 0.15 -0.06
CA GLY A 56 -13.51 0.75 0.82
C GLY A 56 -14.02 1.95 1.61
N LEU A 57 -15.04 2.64 1.10
CA LEU A 57 -15.60 3.81 1.76
C LEU A 57 -16.37 3.43 3.03
N GLU A 58 -15.96 4.03 4.14
CA GLU A 58 -16.65 3.92 5.43
C GLU A 58 -17.91 4.80 5.49
N THR A 59 -17.99 5.82 4.63
CA THR A 59 -19.14 6.74 4.55
C THR A 59 -20.36 6.10 3.87
N ASN A 60 -21.53 6.35 4.46
CA ASN A 60 -22.83 6.04 3.88
C ASN A 60 -23.41 7.18 3.03
N SER A 61 -22.71 8.32 2.91
CA SER A 61 -23.16 9.46 2.12
C SER A 61 -23.15 9.13 0.63
N LEU A 62 -24.32 9.27 -0.01
CA LEU A 62 -24.45 9.14 -1.46
C LEU A 62 -23.64 10.20 -2.21
N PHE A 63 -23.57 11.43 -1.68
CA PHE A 63 -22.83 12.52 -2.32
C PHE A 63 -21.31 12.29 -2.28
N ASP A 64 -20.79 11.72 -1.20
CA ASP A 64 -19.37 11.36 -1.10
C ASP A 64 -19.02 10.30 -2.14
N ARG A 65 -19.87 9.27 -2.26
CA ARG A 65 -19.70 8.21 -3.26
C ARG A 65 -19.76 8.77 -4.67
N LEU A 66 -20.72 9.64 -4.98
CA LEU A 66 -20.83 10.25 -6.30
C LEU A 66 -19.64 11.14 -6.63
N ALA A 67 -19.21 12.00 -5.70
CA ALA A 67 -18.06 12.89 -5.90
C ALA A 67 -16.76 12.10 -6.13
N LEU A 68 -16.51 11.06 -5.33
CA LEU A 68 -15.31 10.23 -5.46
C LEU A 68 -15.36 9.34 -6.71
N THR A 69 -16.53 8.80 -7.08
CA THR A 69 -16.73 8.07 -8.34
C THR A 69 -16.54 8.98 -9.56
N TYR A 70 -16.94 10.25 -9.48
CA TYR A 70 -16.69 11.24 -10.52
C TYR A 70 -15.19 11.47 -10.70
N VAL A 71 -14.46 11.73 -9.60
CA VAL A 71 -12.99 11.89 -9.63
C VAL A 71 -12.29 10.66 -10.20
N LEU A 72 -12.72 9.46 -9.78
CA LEU A 72 -12.14 8.19 -10.23
C LEU A 72 -12.34 7.93 -11.73
N ASN A 73 -13.52 8.22 -12.29
CA ASN A 73 -13.88 7.83 -13.66
C ASN A 73 -13.66 8.91 -14.71
N GLY A 74 -13.70 10.18 -14.32
CA GLY A 74 -13.55 11.33 -15.22
C GLY A 74 -12.16 11.95 -15.18
N GLY A 75 -11.40 11.74 -14.09
CA GLY A 75 -10.27 12.61 -13.79
C GLY A 75 -10.73 14.04 -13.49
N LEU A 76 -9.91 14.79 -12.75
CA LEU A 76 -10.20 16.22 -12.53
C LEU A 76 -9.72 17.02 -13.74
N GLU A 77 -10.47 17.01 -14.84
CA GLU A 77 -10.26 17.98 -15.91
C GLU A 77 -10.45 19.40 -15.36
N THR A 78 -9.47 20.26 -15.57
CA THR A 78 -9.35 21.58 -14.92
C THR A 78 -10.45 22.57 -15.29
N ASN A 79 -11.21 22.34 -16.37
CA ASN A 79 -12.13 23.33 -16.94
C ASN A 79 -13.63 22.95 -16.88
N SER A 80 -14.00 21.83 -16.26
CA SER A 80 -15.42 21.46 -16.10
C SER A 80 -16.03 22.05 -14.83
N VAL A 81 -17.25 22.59 -14.93
CA VAL A 81 -18.05 23.06 -13.78
C VAL A 81 -18.26 21.92 -12.78
N PHE A 82 -18.48 20.69 -13.27
CA PHE A 82 -18.63 19.52 -12.41
C PHE A 82 -17.33 19.15 -11.69
N SER A 83 -16.17 19.27 -12.34
CA SER A 83 -14.87 19.09 -11.68
C SER A 83 -14.64 20.10 -10.56
N ARG A 84 -15.00 21.38 -10.78
CA ARG A 84 -14.91 22.43 -9.76
C ARG A 84 -15.84 22.16 -8.58
N LEU A 85 -17.08 21.75 -8.85
CA LEU A 85 -18.06 21.40 -7.82
C LEU A 85 -17.63 20.16 -7.02
N ALA A 86 -17.17 19.10 -7.70
CA ALA A 86 -16.68 17.90 -7.04
C ALA A 86 -15.45 18.20 -6.17
N ARG A 87 -14.48 18.97 -6.68
CA ARG A 87 -13.30 19.38 -5.89
C ARG A 87 -13.70 20.24 -4.69
N ALA A 88 -14.56 21.23 -4.87
CA ALA A 88 -15.05 22.08 -3.77
C ALA A 88 -15.80 21.28 -2.72
N TYR A 89 -16.65 20.33 -3.13
CA TYR A 89 -17.36 19.42 -2.23
C TYR A 89 -16.38 18.55 -1.42
N LEU A 90 -15.40 17.94 -2.08
CA LEU A 90 -14.41 17.07 -1.43
C LEU A 90 -13.55 17.84 -0.43
N VAL A 91 -13.08 19.05 -0.80
CA VAL A 91 -12.32 19.93 0.10
C VAL A 91 -13.15 20.32 1.32
N ASN A 92 -14.41 20.73 1.13
CA ASN A 92 -15.29 21.11 2.24
C ASN A 92 -15.66 19.95 3.17
N ARG A 93 -15.51 18.71 2.70
CA ARG A 93 -15.77 17.49 3.47
C ARG A 93 -14.52 16.88 4.09
N ASP A 94 -13.36 17.51 3.92
CA ASP A 94 -12.05 16.97 4.30
C ASP A 94 -11.80 15.56 3.72
N LEU A 95 -12.39 15.27 2.56
CA LEU A 95 -12.17 14.02 1.84
C LEU A 95 -10.93 14.18 0.99
N GLU A 96 -9.77 13.86 1.57
CA GLU A 96 -8.50 13.89 0.85
C GLU A 96 -8.54 12.99 -0.39
N ILE A 97 -8.36 13.59 -1.56
CA ILE A 97 -8.19 12.86 -2.83
C ILE A 97 -6.99 11.90 -2.75
N ASN A 98 -5.96 12.27 -1.98
CA ASN A 98 -4.80 11.42 -1.71
C ASN A 98 -5.18 10.11 -0.99
N SER A 99 -6.29 10.08 -0.26
CA SER A 99 -6.80 8.89 0.41
C SER A 99 -7.58 7.93 -0.53
N LEU A 100 -7.88 8.35 -1.76
CA LEU A 100 -8.61 7.49 -2.72
C LEU A 100 -7.85 6.22 -3.05
N PHE A 101 -6.56 6.36 -3.38
CA PHE A 101 -5.71 5.21 -3.68
C PHE A 101 -5.67 4.25 -2.47
N ASP A 102 -5.51 4.79 -1.26
CA ASP A 102 -5.45 4.01 -0.03
C ASP A 102 -6.75 3.31 0.32
N THR A 103 -7.87 3.95 0.02
CA THR A 103 -9.21 3.40 0.16
C THR A 103 -9.41 2.22 -0.79
N ILE A 104 -9.06 2.40 -2.06
CA ILE A 104 -9.16 1.36 -3.08
C ILE A 104 -8.18 0.22 -2.79
N ALA A 105 -6.94 0.52 -2.39
CA ALA A 105 -5.93 -0.48 -2.05
C ALA A 105 -6.33 -1.33 -0.84
N ARG A 106 -6.90 -0.72 0.21
CA ARG A 106 -7.47 -1.47 1.35
C ARG A 106 -8.61 -2.36 0.91
N ALA A 107 -9.57 -1.84 0.14
CA ALA A 107 -10.67 -2.62 -0.39
C ALA A 107 -10.18 -3.79 -1.24
N PHE A 108 -9.16 -3.56 -2.06
CA PHE A 108 -8.57 -4.58 -2.92
C PHE A 108 -7.85 -5.67 -2.11
N MET A 109 -7.07 -5.30 -1.09
CA MET A 109 -6.49 -6.25 -0.14
C MET A 109 -7.58 -7.12 0.52
N HIS A 110 -8.69 -6.51 0.96
CA HIS A 110 -9.80 -7.27 1.55
C HIS A 110 -10.43 -8.21 0.53
N LEU A 111 -10.61 -7.77 -0.71
CA LEU A 111 -11.10 -8.58 -1.81
C LEU A 111 -10.15 -9.75 -2.12
N LEU A 112 -8.84 -9.54 -2.14
CA LEU A 112 -7.84 -10.61 -2.31
C LEU A 112 -7.90 -11.63 -1.18
N LYS A 113 -8.05 -11.18 0.07
CA LYS A 113 -8.12 -12.08 1.24
C LYS A 113 -9.42 -12.88 1.31
N ARG A 114 -10.55 -12.30 0.93
CA ARG A 114 -11.90 -12.86 1.16
C ARG A 114 -12.61 -13.32 -0.11
N GLY A 115 -12.29 -12.75 -1.27
CA GLY A 115 -13.06 -12.88 -2.49
C GLY A 115 -13.10 -14.30 -3.08
N LEU A 116 -12.09 -15.14 -2.82
CA LEU A 116 -12.16 -16.57 -3.19
C LEU A 116 -13.08 -17.39 -2.26
N LYS A 117 -13.29 -16.91 -1.03
CA LYS A 117 -14.07 -17.60 0.02
C LYS A 117 -15.52 -17.11 0.11
N THR A 118 -15.82 -15.97 -0.49
CA THR A 118 -17.18 -15.38 -0.47
C THR A 118 -18.15 -16.17 -1.35
N ARG A 119 -19.44 -16.15 -0.99
CA ARG A 119 -20.53 -16.64 -1.85
C ARG A 119 -21.05 -15.56 -2.81
N ASN A 120 -20.62 -14.31 -2.65
CA ASN A 120 -21.08 -13.18 -3.45
C ASN A 120 -20.51 -13.25 -4.88
N LEU A 121 -21.38 -13.39 -5.87
CA LEU A 121 -21.02 -13.47 -7.28
C LEU A 121 -20.30 -12.21 -7.78
N PHE A 122 -20.75 -11.02 -7.38
CA PHE A 122 -20.13 -9.75 -7.78
C PHE A 122 -18.71 -9.63 -7.23
N GLU A 123 -18.46 -10.07 -5.99
CA GLU A 123 -17.11 -10.10 -5.41
C GLU A 123 -16.19 -11.05 -6.18
N LYS A 124 -16.68 -12.24 -6.57
CA LYS A 124 -15.91 -13.18 -7.39
C LYS A 124 -15.59 -12.61 -8.76
N MET A 125 -16.57 -12.01 -9.43
CA MET A 125 -16.38 -11.40 -10.75
C MET A 125 -15.39 -10.24 -10.68
N ALA A 126 -15.53 -9.34 -9.71
CA ALA A 126 -14.60 -8.23 -9.51
C ALA A 126 -13.18 -8.75 -9.23
N LEU A 127 -13.05 -9.77 -8.37
CA LEU A 127 -11.76 -10.38 -8.05
C LEU A 127 -11.11 -11.02 -9.29
N MET A 128 -11.83 -11.86 -10.02
CA MET A 128 -11.31 -12.52 -11.23
C MET A 128 -10.87 -11.51 -12.27
N TYR A 129 -11.70 -10.48 -12.51
CA TYR A 129 -11.37 -9.42 -13.45
C TYR A 129 -10.10 -8.65 -13.02
N LEU A 130 -10.06 -8.19 -11.77
CA LEU A 130 -8.94 -7.40 -11.25
C LEU A 130 -7.65 -8.22 -11.22
N LEU A 131 -7.69 -9.50 -10.84
CA LEU A 131 -6.52 -10.38 -10.86
C LEU A 131 -5.95 -10.53 -12.28
N ALA A 132 -6.79 -10.85 -13.26
CA ALA A 132 -6.35 -11.00 -14.64
C ALA A 132 -5.73 -9.70 -15.19
N ARG A 133 -6.33 -8.55 -14.86
CA ARG A 133 -5.80 -7.25 -15.29
C ARG A 133 -4.52 -6.84 -14.55
N CYS A 134 -4.39 -7.18 -13.27
CA CYS A 134 -3.17 -6.95 -12.51
C CYS A 134 -2.02 -7.80 -13.06
N ASP A 135 -2.27 -9.07 -13.39
CA ASP A 135 -1.25 -9.96 -13.97
C ASP A 135 -0.71 -9.40 -15.30
N GLU A 136 -1.61 -9.02 -16.22
CA GLU A 136 -1.22 -8.36 -17.48
C GLU A 136 -0.42 -7.07 -17.25
N ALA A 137 -0.84 -6.26 -16.28
CA ALA A 137 -0.21 -4.99 -15.97
C ALA A 137 1.17 -5.17 -15.33
N VAL A 138 1.32 -6.16 -14.45
CA VAL A 138 2.60 -6.54 -13.84
C VAL A 138 3.56 -7.05 -14.90
N GLN A 139 3.14 -7.99 -15.75
CA GLN A 139 3.97 -8.50 -16.83
C GLN A 139 4.43 -7.38 -17.77
N LYS A 140 3.54 -6.45 -18.13
CA LYS A 140 3.90 -5.29 -18.95
C LYS A 140 4.82 -4.32 -18.22
N GLY A 141 4.58 -4.03 -16.95
CA GLY A 141 5.43 -3.12 -16.20
C GLY A 141 6.84 -3.69 -16.01
N LEU A 142 6.95 -4.98 -15.68
CA LEU A 142 8.23 -5.69 -15.60
C LEU A 142 8.96 -5.71 -16.94
N SER A 143 8.27 -5.87 -18.07
CA SER A 143 8.95 -5.87 -19.38
C SER A 143 9.47 -4.49 -19.79
N VAL A 144 8.89 -3.40 -19.27
CA VAL A 144 9.30 -2.02 -19.60
C VAL A 144 10.31 -1.45 -18.60
N ARG A 145 10.11 -1.70 -17.30
CA ARG A 145 10.90 -1.10 -16.22
C ARG A 145 11.75 -2.10 -15.43
N GLY A 146 11.57 -3.39 -15.67
CA GLY A 146 12.24 -4.43 -14.89
C GLY A 146 11.79 -4.46 -13.43
N PHE A 147 12.57 -5.17 -12.62
CA PHE A 147 12.34 -5.33 -11.19
C PHE A 147 12.76 -4.10 -10.35
N GLU A 148 13.54 -3.17 -10.91
CA GLU A 148 13.96 -1.95 -10.23
C GLU A 148 12.76 -1.10 -9.78
N ASP A 149 11.74 -0.96 -10.64
CA ASP A 149 10.50 -0.23 -10.30
C ASP A 149 9.73 -0.92 -9.15
N VAL A 150 9.73 -2.25 -9.10
CA VAL A 150 9.13 -3.00 -7.97
C VAL A 150 9.86 -2.67 -6.68
N PHE A 151 11.20 -2.68 -6.72
CA PHE A 151 12.06 -2.40 -5.57
C PHE A 151 11.82 -0.97 -5.05
N ASP A 152 11.86 0.03 -5.93
CA ASP A 152 11.69 1.43 -5.56
C ASP A 152 10.31 1.72 -4.97
N LEU A 153 9.26 1.18 -5.59
CA LEU A 153 7.91 1.31 -5.06
C LEU A 153 7.80 0.66 -3.68
N ALA A 154 8.36 -0.53 -3.50
CA ALA A 154 8.35 -1.21 -2.22
C ALA A 154 9.18 -0.45 -1.16
N ARG A 155 10.30 0.14 -1.55
CA ARG A 155 11.16 0.96 -0.68
C ARG A 155 10.42 2.16 -0.09
N VAL A 156 9.68 2.89 -0.92
CA VAL A 156 8.82 3.99 -0.46
C VAL A 156 7.76 3.49 0.52
N GLU A 157 7.13 2.36 0.22
CA GLU A 157 6.14 1.74 1.10
C GLU A 157 6.73 1.28 2.45
N GLY A 158 7.99 0.86 2.44
CA GLY A 158 8.77 0.54 3.63
C GLY A 158 9.02 1.76 4.52
N GLY A 159 9.40 2.89 3.93
CA GLY A 159 9.54 4.15 4.67
C GLY A 159 8.21 4.58 5.31
N ASN A 160 7.12 4.52 4.53
CA ASN A 160 5.78 4.84 5.01
C ASN A 160 5.34 3.96 6.18
N LEU A 161 5.77 2.68 6.25
CA LEU A 161 5.51 1.82 7.39
C LEU A 161 6.06 2.41 8.69
N ILE A 162 7.28 2.94 8.64
CA ILE A 162 7.93 3.54 9.80
C ILE A 162 7.20 4.81 10.21
N ASP A 163 6.90 5.70 9.26
CA ASP A 163 6.18 6.94 9.55
C ASP A 163 4.81 6.67 10.20
N GLN A 164 4.07 5.67 9.68
CA GLN A 164 2.77 5.26 10.24
C GLN A 164 2.86 4.70 11.67
N ASN A 165 4.00 4.16 12.06
CA ASN A 165 4.21 3.58 13.38
C ASN A 165 5.13 4.43 14.26
N LEU A 166 5.52 5.63 13.81
CA LEU A 166 6.53 6.47 14.45
C LEU A 166 6.19 6.74 15.91
N GLN A 167 4.97 7.21 16.18
CA GLN A 167 4.48 7.48 17.54
C GLN A 167 4.60 6.27 18.48
N ARG A 168 4.44 5.05 17.95
CA ARG A 168 4.52 3.82 18.74
C ARG A 168 5.97 3.45 19.02
N ILE A 169 6.83 3.53 18.01
CA ILE A 169 8.22 3.08 18.11
C ILE A 169 9.11 4.11 18.80
N SER A 170 8.78 5.41 18.75
CA SER A 170 9.51 6.47 19.46
C SER A 170 9.07 6.65 20.92
N LYS A 171 8.05 5.90 21.37
CA LYS A 171 7.47 6.05 22.71
C LYS A 171 8.48 5.82 23.84
N THR A 172 9.42 4.90 23.65
CA THR A 172 10.49 4.62 24.61
C THR A 172 11.79 4.29 23.87
N PRO A 173 12.97 4.52 24.48
CA PRO A 173 14.23 4.07 23.90
C PRO A 173 14.24 2.56 23.60
N MET A 174 13.57 1.77 24.44
CA MET A 174 13.44 0.32 24.24
C MET A 174 12.63 -0.04 23.00
N ALA A 175 11.49 0.63 22.79
CA ALA A 175 10.66 0.46 21.61
C ALA A 175 11.43 0.83 20.34
N TRP A 176 12.23 1.90 20.39
CA TRP A 176 13.05 2.35 19.28
C TRP A 176 14.12 1.32 18.89
N GLN A 177 14.92 0.85 19.86
CA GLN A 177 15.94 -0.17 19.60
C GLN A 177 15.30 -1.48 19.13
N THR A 178 14.15 -1.86 19.70
CA THR A 178 13.43 -3.06 19.27
C THR A 178 12.94 -2.96 17.83
N ALA A 179 12.46 -1.79 17.40
CA ALA A 179 12.05 -1.56 16.01
C ALA A 179 13.23 -1.74 15.05
N LYS A 180 14.40 -1.15 15.37
CA LYS A 180 15.63 -1.30 14.57
C LYS A 180 16.05 -2.76 14.45
N ILE A 181 16.15 -3.48 15.58
CA ILE A 181 16.52 -4.91 15.59
C ILE A 181 15.53 -5.73 14.75
N ALA A 182 14.22 -5.52 14.94
CA ALA A 182 13.21 -6.29 14.23
C ALA A 182 13.25 -6.04 12.71
N VAL A 183 13.40 -4.78 12.29
CA VAL A 183 13.50 -4.40 10.87
C VAL A 183 14.80 -4.89 10.24
N ASP A 184 15.92 -4.82 10.95
CA ASP A 184 17.20 -5.39 10.50
C ASP A 184 17.08 -6.90 10.29
N CYS A 185 16.49 -7.62 11.25
CA CYS A 185 16.28 -9.07 11.13
C CYS A 185 15.42 -9.42 9.92
N ARG A 186 14.34 -8.65 9.68
CA ARG A 186 13.45 -8.85 8.52
C ARG A 186 14.16 -8.52 7.20
N SER A 187 15.03 -7.53 7.18
CA SER A 187 15.85 -7.19 6.01
C SER A 187 16.82 -8.32 5.66
N ILE A 188 17.49 -8.89 6.68
CA ILE A 188 18.40 -10.04 6.52
C ILE A 188 17.62 -11.28 6.04
N GLU A 189 16.45 -11.55 6.62
CA GLU A 189 15.59 -12.66 6.21
C GLU A 189 15.12 -12.53 4.75
N ALA A 190 14.74 -11.31 4.33
CA ALA A 190 14.36 -11.04 2.94
C ALA A 190 15.55 -11.19 1.98
N PHE A 191 16.77 -10.81 2.40
CA PHE A 191 17.97 -10.95 1.58
C PHE A 191 18.36 -12.42 1.34
N HIS A 192 18.23 -13.27 2.37
CA HIS A 192 18.60 -14.68 2.34
C HIS A 192 17.47 -15.63 1.93
N GLN A 193 16.39 -15.12 1.31
CA GLN A 193 15.29 -15.95 0.84
C GLN A 193 15.72 -16.76 -0.41
N GLU A 194 16.08 -18.03 -0.20
CA GLU A 194 16.67 -18.90 -1.24
C GLU A 194 15.69 -19.47 -2.30
N ASN A 195 14.39 -19.18 -2.27
CA ASN A 195 13.42 -19.81 -3.20
C ASN A 195 12.07 -19.08 -3.32
N THR A 196 12.06 -17.83 -3.75
CA THR A 196 10.82 -17.07 -3.97
C THR A 196 10.75 -16.50 -5.38
N ASP A 197 9.53 -16.43 -5.91
CA ASP A 197 9.14 -15.61 -7.08
C ASP A 197 9.91 -14.28 -7.08
N ASP A 198 10.64 -13.98 -8.16
CA ASP A 198 11.54 -12.82 -8.28
C ASP A 198 10.83 -11.50 -7.95
N LEU A 199 9.54 -11.39 -8.31
CA LEU A 199 8.72 -10.22 -7.99
C LEU A 199 8.53 -10.08 -6.48
N ARG A 200 8.19 -11.19 -5.83
CA ARG A 200 7.97 -11.23 -4.39
C ARG A 200 9.26 -10.93 -3.65
N TYR A 201 10.34 -11.63 -4.00
CA TYR A 201 11.66 -11.39 -3.42
C TYR A 201 12.05 -9.91 -3.50
N THR A 202 11.97 -9.33 -4.71
CA THR A 202 12.33 -7.93 -4.94
C THR A 202 11.48 -6.97 -4.12
N ALA A 203 10.17 -7.20 -4.07
CA ALA A 203 9.26 -6.36 -3.28
C ALA A 203 9.52 -6.47 -1.77
N GLU A 204 9.74 -7.69 -1.24
CA GLU A 204 10.03 -7.87 0.19
C GLU A 204 11.37 -7.21 0.56
N LEU A 205 12.40 -7.38 -0.28
CA LEU A 205 13.71 -6.76 -0.06
C LEU A 205 13.63 -5.24 -0.08
N GLY A 206 13.00 -4.65 -1.11
CA GLY A 206 12.81 -3.20 -1.19
C GLY A 206 12.06 -2.64 0.00
N TYR A 207 10.99 -3.32 0.42
CA TYR A 207 10.18 -2.90 1.56
C TYR A 207 10.96 -2.82 2.87
N TRP A 208 11.72 -3.86 3.23
CA TRP A 208 12.48 -3.85 4.47
C TRP A 208 13.71 -2.95 4.38
N ALA A 209 14.35 -2.83 3.21
CA ALA A 209 15.42 -1.87 2.98
C ALA A 209 14.94 -0.43 3.19
N GLY A 210 13.77 -0.06 2.66
CA GLY A 210 13.20 1.27 2.84
C GLY A 210 12.78 1.57 4.28
N ALA A 211 12.23 0.57 4.99
CA ALA A 211 11.94 0.70 6.42
C ALA A 211 13.23 0.95 7.22
N LEU A 212 14.30 0.22 6.92
CA LEU A 212 15.60 0.40 7.58
C LEU A 212 16.24 1.76 7.27
N GLU A 213 16.19 2.18 6.00
CA GLU A 213 16.68 3.49 5.55
C GLU A 213 15.98 4.62 6.31
N ARG A 214 14.65 4.54 6.46
CA ARG A 214 13.87 5.55 7.18
C ARG A 214 14.20 5.61 8.67
N LEU A 215 14.37 4.46 9.34
CA LEU A 215 14.81 4.41 10.74
C LEU A 215 16.18 5.08 10.95
N ARG A 216 17.13 4.82 10.05
CA ARG A 216 18.48 5.43 10.10
C ARG A 216 18.44 6.93 9.81
N GLN A 217 17.55 7.38 8.94
CA GLN A 217 17.37 8.80 8.67
C GLN A 217 16.87 9.53 9.92
N LEU A 218 15.82 9.00 10.57
CA LEU A 218 15.27 9.56 11.80
C LEU A 218 16.30 9.61 12.94
N GLU A 219 17.15 8.58 13.06
CA GLU A 219 18.25 8.57 14.05
C GLU A 219 19.28 9.67 13.78
N LYS A 220 19.58 9.99 12.51
CA LYS A 220 20.48 11.10 12.18
C LYS A 220 19.84 12.45 12.48
N GLU A 221 18.55 12.61 12.19
CA GLU A 221 17.78 13.83 12.47
C GLU A 221 17.77 14.13 14.00
N GLU A 222 17.49 13.13 14.83
CA GLU A 222 17.51 13.26 16.30
C GLU A 222 18.88 13.67 16.86
N ASN A 223 19.96 13.07 16.33
CA ASN A 223 21.32 13.41 16.76
C ASN A 223 21.77 14.80 16.29
N SER A 224 21.18 15.35 15.22
CA SER A 224 21.51 16.69 14.72
C SER A 224 20.76 17.81 15.44
N GLU A 225 19.63 17.52 16.08
CA GLU A 225 18.88 18.49 16.90
C GLU A 225 19.39 18.61 18.34
N SER A 226 20.31 17.72 18.74
CA SER A 226 20.89 17.67 20.08
C SER A 226 22.28 18.32 20.19
N ASP A 227 22.82 18.84 19.07
CA ASP A 227 24.04 19.67 18.97
C ASP A 227 23.71 21.18 18.96
#